data_AF-A0A5C6DSY5-F1
#
_entry.id   AF-A0A5C6DSY5-F1
#
_cell.length_a   1.000
_cell.length_b   1.000
_cell.length_c   1.000
_cell.angle_alpha   90.00
_cell.angle_beta   90.00
_cell.angle_gamma   90.00
#
_symmetry.space_group_name_H-M   'P 1'
#
loop_
_entity.id
_entity.type
_entity.pdbx_description
1 polymer ?
#
loop_
_entity_poly.entity_id
_entity_poly.type
_entity_poly.pdbx_seq_one_letter_code
_entity_poly.pdbx_strand_id
1 'polypeptide(L)'
;MSDIEWTDETWNPVTGCTQISPGCENCYALRMSHRLQAMGVDNYRNAFELTTHDHVLEKPLSWKKPRKVFVNSMSDLFHRDVPVEFIERVFDVCRRAHWHQFQILTKRSQRLAREADRFDWPDNVWIGTSVESQDYTFRVDHLRQVPAAVRFISFEPLIGPVDRVDLTGIDWAIVGGESGPGSRPSHPDWFRKLRKLCEKQDTAFFFKQYGDYAPAPEGTAEKKIVKIGRQGDIRDRSDKKPRKTDAAVVRMGKGNAGRTLDGQTWDAYPEVVT
;
A
#
# COMPACT_ATOMS: atom_id res chain seq x y z
N MET A 1 -16.45 -6.63 -5.69
CA MET A 1 -16.46 -5.53 -4.69
C MET A 1 -15.27 -5.78 -3.78
N SER A 2 -14.31 -4.85 -3.78
CA SER A 2 -13.08 -4.96 -3.01
C SER A 2 -13.26 -4.42 -1.59
N ASP A 3 -12.60 -5.02 -0.59
CA ASP A 3 -12.51 -4.49 0.79
C ASP A 3 -11.40 -3.44 0.95
N ILE A 4 -10.78 -3.02 -0.16
CA ILE A 4 -9.71 -2.03 -0.22
C ILE A 4 -10.35 -0.66 -0.52
N GLU A 5 -10.21 0.27 0.41
CA GLU A 5 -11.06 1.47 0.49
C GLU A 5 -10.92 2.46 -0.68
N TRP A 6 -9.87 2.31 -1.48
CA TRP A 6 -9.54 3.22 -2.59
C TRP A 6 -9.74 2.61 -3.99
N THR A 7 -10.26 1.39 -4.09
CA THR A 7 -10.49 0.69 -5.36
C THR A 7 -11.88 0.05 -5.42
N ASP A 8 -12.46 -0.04 -6.62
CA ASP A 8 -13.78 -0.66 -6.81
C ASP A 8 -13.65 -2.18 -7.02
N GLU A 9 -12.57 -2.60 -7.70
CA GLU A 9 -12.31 -3.99 -8.05
C GLU A 9 -10.81 -4.33 -7.98
N THR A 10 -10.50 -5.63 -7.91
CA THR A 10 -9.13 -6.15 -8.06
C THR A 10 -9.00 -7.00 -9.32
N TRP A 11 -7.85 -6.88 -9.99
CA TRP A 11 -7.46 -7.71 -11.12
C TRP A 11 -6.11 -8.35 -10.83
N ASN A 12 -6.05 -9.67 -10.76
CA ASN A 12 -4.86 -10.42 -10.38
C ASN A 12 -4.36 -11.32 -11.52
N PRO A 13 -3.74 -10.76 -12.57
CA PRO A 13 -3.09 -11.53 -13.64
C PRO A 13 -1.83 -12.26 -13.16
N VAL A 14 -1.30 -11.91 -11.99
CA VAL A 14 -0.25 -12.67 -11.29
C VAL A 14 -0.70 -12.93 -9.85
N THR A 15 -0.36 -14.09 -9.30
CA THR A 15 -0.48 -14.41 -7.87
C THR A 15 0.87 -14.81 -7.29
N GLY A 16 1.06 -14.64 -5.99
CA GLY A 16 2.30 -15.02 -5.32
C GLY A 16 3.41 -13.97 -5.46
N CYS A 17 4.39 -14.02 -4.55
CA CYS A 17 5.50 -13.06 -4.48
C CYS A 17 6.62 -13.57 -3.57
N THR A 18 7.78 -12.93 -3.62
CA THR A 18 8.83 -13.08 -2.60
C THR A 18 8.90 -11.86 -1.68
N GLN A 19 9.18 -12.07 -0.40
CA GLN A 19 9.38 -10.98 0.55
C GLN A 19 10.72 -10.29 0.28
N ILE A 20 10.74 -8.95 0.28
CA ILE A 20 11.94 -8.15 -0.02
C ILE A 20 12.22 -7.05 1.00
N SER A 21 11.39 -6.94 2.04
CA SER A 21 11.57 -5.93 3.09
C SER A 21 10.75 -6.27 4.36
N PRO A 22 11.00 -5.61 5.50
CA PRO A 22 10.26 -5.84 6.75
C PRO A 22 8.75 -5.57 6.61
N GLY A 23 8.34 -4.69 5.69
CA GLY A 23 6.93 -4.47 5.38
C GLY A 23 6.20 -5.70 4.81
N CYS A 24 6.94 -6.75 4.40
CA CYS A 24 6.37 -8.00 3.90
C CYS A 24 6.16 -9.07 4.99
N GLU A 25 6.71 -8.90 6.20
CA GLU A 25 6.70 -9.93 7.25
C GLU A 25 5.28 -10.42 7.61
N ASN A 26 4.31 -9.49 7.72
CA ASN A 26 2.91 -9.78 8.03
C ASN A 26 1.99 -9.70 6.80
N CYS A 27 2.50 -10.03 5.62
CA CYS A 27 1.78 -9.89 4.34
C CYS A 27 0.41 -10.60 4.35
N TYR A 28 -0.67 -9.84 4.11
CA TYR A 28 -2.01 -10.41 4.02
C TYR A 28 -2.18 -11.34 2.83
N ALA A 29 -1.54 -11.02 1.69
CA ALA A 29 -1.67 -11.80 0.46
C ALA A 29 -1.10 -13.21 0.62
N LEU A 30 -0.02 -13.37 1.40
CA LEU A 30 0.56 -14.67 1.75
C LEU A 30 -0.42 -15.53 2.55
N ARG A 31 -1.01 -14.99 3.62
CA ARG A 31 -2.02 -15.76 4.39
C ARG A 31 -3.26 -16.05 3.56
N MET A 32 -3.71 -15.07 2.79
CA MET A 32 -4.92 -15.20 1.98
C MET A 32 -4.72 -16.22 0.86
N SER A 33 -3.55 -16.30 0.23
CA SER A 33 -3.29 -17.30 -0.81
C SER A 33 -3.36 -18.73 -0.28
N HIS A 34 -2.82 -19.01 0.91
CA HIS A 34 -2.96 -20.32 1.57
C HIS A 34 -4.42 -20.65 1.88
N ARG A 35 -5.21 -19.65 2.31
CA ARG A 35 -6.65 -19.84 2.51
C ARG A 35 -7.38 -20.17 1.19
N LEU A 36 -7.08 -19.45 0.12
CA LEU A 36 -7.68 -19.66 -1.20
C LEU A 36 -7.27 -21.00 -1.82
N GLN A 37 -6.03 -21.43 -1.59
CA GLN A 37 -5.55 -22.77 -1.94
C GLN A 37 -6.38 -23.85 -1.22
N ALA A 38 -6.54 -23.73 0.10
CA ALA A 38 -7.33 -24.67 0.90
C ALA A 38 -8.82 -24.69 0.50
N MET A 39 -9.32 -23.59 -0.07
CA MET A 39 -10.67 -23.49 -0.64
C MET A 39 -10.78 -24.02 -2.08
N GLY A 40 -9.68 -24.48 -2.70
CA GLY A 40 -9.68 -25.03 -4.05
C GLY A 40 -9.79 -23.99 -5.18
N VAL A 41 -9.42 -22.74 -4.95
CA VAL A 41 -9.44 -21.70 -5.99
C VAL A 41 -8.26 -21.92 -6.95
N ASP A 42 -8.55 -22.23 -8.22
CA ASP A 42 -7.53 -22.71 -9.20
C ASP A 42 -6.31 -21.78 -9.34
N ASN A 43 -6.51 -20.46 -9.43
CA ASN A 43 -5.41 -19.50 -9.53
C ASN A 43 -4.47 -19.47 -8.31
N TYR A 44 -4.85 -20.12 -7.21
CA TYR A 44 -4.06 -20.25 -5.98
C TYR A 44 -3.66 -21.69 -5.68
N ARG A 45 -3.74 -22.60 -6.67
CA ARG A 45 -3.29 -24.00 -6.49
C ARG A 45 -1.83 -24.11 -6.03
N ASN A 46 -0.99 -23.14 -6.42
CA ASN A 46 0.41 -23.02 -5.99
C ASN A 46 0.61 -22.11 -4.75
N ALA A 47 -0.45 -21.88 -3.97
CA ALA A 47 -0.44 -20.98 -2.81
C ALA A 47 0.15 -19.58 -3.14
N PHE A 48 1.30 -19.25 -2.55
CA PHE A 48 1.99 -17.97 -2.73
C PHE A 48 3.21 -18.05 -3.66
N GLU A 49 3.43 -19.19 -4.31
CA GLU A 49 4.43 -19.27 -5.38
C GLU A 49 4.00 -18.38 -6.55
N LEU A 50 4.97 -17.66 -7.11
CA LEU A 50 4.71 -16.75 -8.21
C LEU A 50 4.13 -17.50 -9.41
N THR A 51 2.95 -17.10 -9.86
CA THR A 51 2.25 -17.71 -10.98
C THR A 51 1.59 -16.64 -11.84
N THR A 52 1.84 -16.66 -13.15
CA THR A 52 1.14 -15.82 -14.14
C THR A 52 -0.13 -16.52 -14.64
N HIS A 53 -1.17 -15.74 -14.94
CA HIS A 53 -2.49 -16.25 -15.32
C HIS A 53 -2.96 -15.63 -16.63
N ASP A 54 -2.47 -16.14 -17.77
CA ASP A 54 -2.82 -15.62 -19.10
C ASP A 54 -4.33 -15.62 -19.37
N HIS A 55 -5.04 -16.65 -18.89
CA HIS A 55 -6.49 -16.80 -19.09
C HIS A 55 -7.35 -15.71 -18.42
N VAL A 56 -6.80 -14.90 -17.50
CA VAL A 56 -7.51 -13.76 -16.89
C VAL A 56 -7.05 -12.40 -17.39
N LEU A 57 -6.12 -12.35 -18.36
CA LEU A 57 -5.59 -11.07 -18.86
C LEU A 57 -6.70 -10.18 -19.39
N GLU A 58 -7.59 -10.70 -20.22
CA GLU A 58 -8.64 -9.88 -20.85
C GLU A 58 -9.85 -9.60 -19.95
N LYS A 59 -9.83 -10.05 -18.68
CA LYS A 59 -10.96 -9.88 -17.75
C LYS A 59 -11.45 -8.42 -17.64
N PRO A 60 -10.59 -7.39 -17.57
CA PRO A 60 -11.05 -6.01 -17.48
C PRO A 60 -11.92 -5.57 -18.67
N LEU A 61 -11.65 -6.07 -19.87
CA LEU A 61 -12.41 -5.72 -21.08
C LEU A 61 -13.87 -6.17 -21.02
N SER A 62 -14.19 -7.16 -20.18
CA SER A 62 -15.56 -7.62 -19.95
C SER A 62 -16.40 -6.69 -19.07
N TRP A 63 -15.76 -5.76 -18.35
CA TRP A 63 -16.43 -4.91 -17.38
C TRP A 63 -16.97 -3.62 -18.02
N LYS A 64 -18.27 -3.60 -18.30
CA LYS A 64 -18.92 -2.51 -19.04
C LYS A 64 -18.93 -1.13 -18.35
N LYS A 65 -18.88 -1.09 -17.01
CA LYS A 65 -18.96 0.17 -16.25
C LYS A 65 -17.56 0.63 -15.86
N PRO A 66 -17.23 1.93 -15.92
CA PRO A 66 -16.00 2.49 -15.37
C PRO A 66 -15.74 2.03 -13.93
N ARG A 67 -14.48 1.79 -13.61
CA ARG A 67 -14.00 1.25 -12.33
C ARG A 67 -12.61 1.77 -12.05
N LYS A 68 -12.30 1.98 -10.77
CA LYS A 68 -10.95 1.96 -10.23
C LYS A 68 -10.53 0.51 -9.98
N VAL A 69 -9.45 0.08 -10.61
CA VAL A 69 -8.99 -1.31 -10.63
C VAL A 69 -7.60 -1.39 -10.02
N PHE A 70 -7.49 -2.06 -8.87
CA PHE A 70 -6.19 -2.37 -8.28
C PHE A 70 -5.62 -3.64 -8.92
N VAL A 71 -4.50 -3.48 -9.62
CA VAL A 71 -3.80 -4.55 -10.32
C VAL A 71 -2.83 -5.22 -9.36
N ASN A 72 -2.88 -6.55 -9.31
CA ASN A 72 -2.00 -7.41 -8.52
C ASN A 72 -2.10 -7.17 -7.00
N SER A 73 -3.32 -7.13 -6.46
CA SER A 73 -3.56 -7.09 -5.01
C SER A 73 -3.04 -8.35 -4.27
N MET A 74 -2.68 -9.42 -4.98
CA MET A 74 -2.26 -10.70 -4.42
C MET A 74 -0.83 -11.12 -4.85
N SER A 75 -0.06 -10.18 -5.40
CA SER A 75 1.28 -10.38 -5.93
C SER A 75 2.02 -9.04 -6.09
N ASP A 76 3.13 -9.02 -6.83
CA ASP A 76 3.81 -7.80 -7.26
C ASP A 76 4.10 -7.95 -8.76
N LEU A 77 3.51 -7.09 -9.60
CA LEU A 77 3.63 -7.19 -11.07
C LEU A 77 5.08 -7.10 -11.55
N PHE A 78 5.92 -6.34 -10.83
CA PHE A 78 7.34 -6.16 -11.13
C PHE A 78 8.22 -7.17 -10.38
N HIS A 79 7.67 -8.29 -9.90
CA HIS A 79 8.47 -9.38 -9.34
C HIS A 79 9.47 -9.93 -10.35
N ARG A 80 10.77 -10.02 -10.03
CA ARG A 80 11.88 -10.38 -10.95
C ARG A 80 11.60 -11.55 -11.91
N ASP A 81 10.82 -12.54 -11.49
CA ASP A 81 10.50 -13.75 -12.26
C ASP A 81 9.21 -13.62 -13.09
N VAL A 82 8.53 -12.46 -13.07
CA VAL A 82 7.46 -12.12 -14.03
C VAL A 82 8.11 -11.69 -15.35
N PRO A 83 7.86 -12.39 -16.47
CA PRO A 83 8.37 -12.00 -17.77
C PRO A 83 7.92 -10.60 -18.14
N VAL A 84 8.83 -9.80 -18.66
CA VAL A 84 8.55 -8.42 -19.07
C VAL A 84 7.52 -8.36 -20.21
N GLU A 85 7.50 -9.36 -21.10
CA GLU A 85 6.49 -9.52 -22.15
C GLU A 85 5.09 -9.81 -21.56
N PHE A 86 5.02 -10.37 -20.35
CA PHE A 86 3.76 -10.50 -19.62
C PHE A 86 3.29 -9.13 -19.11
N ILE A 87 4.21 -8.30 -18.60
CA ILE A 87 3.91 -6.94 -18.13
C ILE A 87 3.42 -6.08 -19.31
N GLU A 88 4.08 -6.15 -20.47
CA GLU A 88 3.65 -5.47 -21.71
C GLU A 88 2.20 -5.83 -22.08
N ARG A 89 1.82 -7.11 -21.97
CA ARG A 89 0.43 -7.55 -22.22
C ARG A 89 -0.57 -7.04 -21.17
N VAL A 90 -0.16 -6.90 -19.91
CA VAL A 90 -0.99 -6.26 -18.88
C VAL A 90 -1.24 -4.80 -19.24
N PHE A 91 -0.21 -4.06 -19.67
CA PHE A 91 -0.33 -2.67 -20.11
C PHE A 91 -1.18 -2.52 -21.39
N ASP A 92 -1.08 -3.46 -22.34
CA ASP A 92 -1.96 -3.49 -23.51
C ASP A 92 -3.44 -3.58 -23.12
N VAL A 93 -3.78 -4.44 -22.15
CA VAL A 93 -5.15 -4.54 -21.63
C VAL A 93 -5.57 -3.23 -20.97
N CYS A 94 -4.71 -2.59 -20.17
CA CYS A 94 -5.01 -1.30 -19.55
C CYS A 94 -5.33 -0.22 -20.60
N ARG A 95 -4.54 -0.17 -21.67
CA ARG A 95 -4.72 0.75 -22.80
C ARG A 95 -6.02 0.49 -23.55
N ARG A 96 -6.34 -0.78 -23.84
CA ARG A 96 -7.60 -1.16 -24.53
C ARG A 96 -8.83 -0.86 -23.66
N ALA A 97 -8.73 -1.11 -22.36
CA ALA A 97 -9.76 -0.86 -21.37
C ALA A 97 -9.76 0.59 -20.85
N HIS A 98 -9.63 1.56 -21.75
CA HIS A 98 -9.44 2.99 -21.46
C HIS A 98 -10.53 3.63 -20.58
N TRP A 99 -11.72 3.02 -20.45
CA TRP A 99 -12.79 3.48 -19.56
C TRP A 99 -12.60 3.10 -18.08
N HIS A 100 -11.54 2.36 -17.74
CA HIS A 100 -11.15 2.06 -16.37
C HIS A 100 -9.92 2.87 -15.95
N GLN A 101 -9.83 3.14 -14.65
CA GLN A 101 -8.63 3.66 -14.01
C GLN A 101 -7.88 2.50 -13.37
N PHE A 102 -6.68 2.18 -13.85
CA PHE A 102 -5.83 1.14 -13.27
C PHE A 102 -4.86 1.75 -12.26
N GLN A 103 -4.66 1.05 -11.16
CA GLN A 103 -3.69 1.40 -10.12
C GLN A 103 -2.75 0.21 -9.94
N ILE A 104 -1.45 0.41 -10.16
CA ILE A 104 -0.42 -0.62 -10.00
C ILE A 104 0.52 -0.18 -8.89
N LEU A 105 0.73 -1.05 -7.90
CA LEU A 105 1.61 -0.80 -6.75
C LEU A 105 2.71 -1.87 -6.69
N THR A 106 3.96 -1.45 -6.49
CA THR A 106 5.10 -2.39 -6.35
C THR A 106 6.00 -2.02 -5.17
N LYS A 107 6.78 -2.98 -4.66
CA LYS A 107 7.93 -2.70 -3.78
C LYS A 107 9.26 -2.80 -4.53
N ARG A 108 9.23 -3.17 -5.81
CA ARG A 108 10.40 -3.38 -6.68
C ARG A 108 10.62 -2.20 -7.61
N SER A 109 10.63 -1.00 -7.03
CA SER A 109 10.70 0.26 -7.78
C SER A 109 11.94 0.38 -8.66
N GLN A 110 13.07 -0.25 -8.29
CA GLN A 110 14.26 -0.27 -9.13
C GLN A 110 14.05 -1.00 -10.46
N ARG A 111 13.32 -2.13 -10.44
CA ARG A 111 12.98 -2.86 -11.67
C ARG A 111 12.01 -2.04 -12.51
N LEU A 112 10.96 -1.50 -11.87
CA LEU A 112 10.00 -0.61 -12.50
C LEU A 112 10.70 0.54 -13.25
N ALA A 113 11.62 1.26 -12.59
CA ALA A 113 12.35 2.36 -13.20
C ALA A 113 13.23 1.89 -14.37
N ARG A 114 13.97 0.78 -14.20
CA ARG A 114 14.86 0.24 -15.24
C ARG A 114 14.12 -0.20 -16.50
N GLU A 115 12.90 -0.73 -16.34
CA GLU A 115 12.10 -1.25 -17.45
C GLU A 115 11.10 -0.22 -17.98
N ALA A 116 11.08 1.01 -17.45
CA ALA A 116 10.06 2.00 -17.76
C ALA A 116 9.97 2.35 -19.25
N ASP A 117 11.10 2.40 -19.95
CA ASP A 117 11.19 2.71 -21.38
C ASP A 117 10.66 1.59 -22.29
N ARG A 118 10.29 0.44 -21.72
CA ARG A 118 9.70 -0.68 -22.47
C ARG A 118 8.18 -0.60 -22.59
N PHE A 119 7.55 0.25 -21.79
CA PHE A 119 6.09 0.32 -21.72
C PHE A 119 5.62 1.62 -22.33
N ASP A 120 4.56 1.54 -23.13
CA ASP A 120 3.70 2.70 -23.35
C ASP A 120 2.97 2.97 -22.03
N TRP A 121 2.80 4.25 -21.66
CA TRP A 121 2.18 4.66 -20.40
C TRP A 121 0.83 5.31 -20.66
N PRO A 122 -0.29 4.54 -20.66
CA PRO A 122 -1.61 5.11 -20.78
C PRO A 122 -1.93 6.03 -19.59
N ASP A 123 -2.62 7.14 -19.85
CA ASP A 123 -3.02 8.10 -18.79
C ASP A 123 -3.91 7.45 -17.72
N ASN A 124 -4.66 6.40 -18.11
CA ASN A 124 -5.50 5.62 -17.22
C ASN A 124 -4.73 4.56 -16.41
N VAL A 125 -3.39 4.62 -16.35
CA VAL A 125 -2.54 3.77 -15.52
C VAL A 125 -1.80 4.62 -14.48
N TRP A 126 -2.23 4.52 -13.23
CA TRP A 126 -1.57 5.13 -12.08
C TRP A 126 -0.55 4.17 -11.49
N ILE A 127 0.64 4.67 -11.22
CA ILE A 127 1.77 3.84 -10.75
C ILE A 127 2.22 4.30 -9.38
N GLY A 128 2.47 3.34 -8.50
CA GLY A 128 3.00 3.64 -7.20
C GLY A 128 3.99 2.65 -6.66
N THR A 129 4.66 3.08 -5.60
CA THR A 129 5.52 2.23 -4.78
C THR A 129 5.12 2.27 -3.32
N SER A 130 5.32 1.16 -2.59
CA SER A 130 5.18 1.19 -1.13
C SER A 130 6.43 1.73 -0.45
N VAL A 131 6.26 2.50 0.64
CA VAL A 131 7.32 2.98 1.53
C VAL A 131 6.90 2.75 2.98
N GLU A 132 7.51 1.77 3.64
CA GLU A 132 7.14 1.34 4.99
C GLU A 132 7.90 2.05 6.12
N SER A 133 9.05 2.68 5.81
CA SER A 133 9.88 3.45 6.73
C SER A 133 10.87 4.36 5.99
N GLN A 134 11.58 5.23 6.72
CA GLN A 134 12.59 6.14 6.20
C GLN A 134 13.63 5.46 5.29
N ASP A 135 14.05 4.24 5.63
CA ASP A 135 15.06 3.48 4.90
C ASP A 135 14.62 3.07 3.48
N TYR A 136 13.31 3.13 3.19
CA TYR A 136 12.74 2.77 1.90
C TYR A 136 12.31 3.98 1.06
N THR A 137 12.63 5.20 1.51
CA THR A 137 12.30 6.43 0.77
C THR A 137 13.02 6.54 -0.58
N PHE A 138 14.15 5.85 -0.79
CA PHE A 138 14.82 5.74 -2.10
C PHE A 138 13.88 5.22 -3.21
N ARG A 139 12.81 4.49 -2.86
CA ARG A 139 11.84 4.01 -3.85
C ARG A 139 11.07 5.15 -4.51
N VAL A 140 10.90 6.28 -3.82
CA VAL A 140 10.29 7.50 -4.36
C VAL A 140 11.14 8.04 -5.50
N ASP A 141 12.47 8.07 -5.33
CA ASP A 141 13.42 8.52 -6.37
C ASP A 141 13.35 7.66 -7.64
N HIS A 142 13.18 6.35 -7.48
CA HIS A 142 12.95 5.45 -8.60
C HIS A 142 11.61 5.74 -9.29
N LEU A 143 10.53 5.95 -8.53
CA LEU A 143 9.21 6.21 -9.09
C LEU A 143 9.17 7.50 -9.92
N ARG A 144 9.93 8.53 -9.52
CA ARG A 144 10.02 9.80 -10.27
C ARG A 144 10.60 9.65 -11.68
N GLN A 145 11.34 8.58 -11.94
CA GLN A 145 11.90 8.28 -13.26
C GLN A 145 10.89 7.64 -14.21
N VAL A 146 9.74 7.19 -13.69
CA VAL A 146 8.70 6.51 -14.48
C VAL A 146 7.80 7.54 -15.13
N PRO A 147 7.54 7.52 -16.45
CA PRO A 147 6.71 8.52 -17.12
C PRO A 147 5.20 8.21 -17.01
N ALA A 148 4.72 7.90 -15.81
CA ALA A 148 3.29 7.71 -15.53
C ALA A 148 2.57 9.06 -15.39
N ALA A 149 1.33 9.15 -15.87
CA ALA A 149 0.49 10.33 -15.73
C ALA A 149 0.19 10.68 -14.25
N VAL A 150 0.02 9.66 -13.41
CA VAL A 150 -0.11 9.80 -11.96
C VAL A 150 0.84 8.86 -11.24
N ARG A 151 1.62 9.42 -10.33
CA ARG A 151 2.56 8.73 -9.44
C ARG A 151 2.06 8.81 -8.01
N PHE A 152 1.93 7.67 -7.34
CA PHE A 152 1.47 7.62 -5.96
C PHE A 152 2.41 6.84 -5.04
N ILE A 153 2.43 7.23 -3.77
CA ILE A 153 3.14 6.49 -2.72
C ILE A 153 2.12 5.88 -1.79
N SER A 154 2.26 4.58 -1.55
CA SER A 154 1.58 3.91 -0.45
C SER A 154 2.55 3.85 0.73
N PHE A 155 2.38 4.74 1.70
CA PHE A 155 3.06 4.67 2.99
C PHE A 155 2.42 3.56 3.84
N GLU A 156 2.52 2.32 3.37
CA GLU A 156 1.90 1.14 3.96
C GLU A 156 2.72 -0.17 3.81
N PRO A 157 2.73 -1.01 4.87
CA PRO A 157 2.36 -0.63 6.23
C PRO A 157 3.39 0.35 6.83
N LEU A 158 2.97 1.41 7.52
CA LEU A 158 3.89 2.27 8.27
C LEU A 158 4.42 1.56 9.51
N ILE A 159 5.64 1.05 9.41
CA ILE A 159 6.32 0.31 10.49
C ILE A 159 7.52 1.08 11.06
N GLY A 160 7.80 2.26 10.51
CA GLY A 160 8.77 3.21 11.03
C GLY A 160 8.44 4.64 10.62
N PRO A 161 9.10 5.65 11.20
CA PRO A 161 8.90 7.04 10.80
C PRO A 161 9.33 7.28 9.35
N VAL A 162 8.65 8.21 8.69
CA VAL A 162 9.09 8.84 7.44
C VAL A 162 9.02 10.35 7.67
N ASP A 163 10.15 10.92 8.08
CA ASP A 163 10.23 12.33 8.47
C ASP A 163 10.83 13.19 7.36
N ARG A 164 11.53 12.57 6.41
CA ARG A 164 12.26 13.25 5.33
C ARG A 164 12.02 12.52 4.01
N VAL A 165 11.12 13.05 3.20
CA VAL A 165 10.85 12.53 1.86
C VAL A 165 10.50 13.69 0.95
N ASP A 166 11.14 13.72 -0.20
CA ASP A 166 10.83 14.66 -1.27
C ASP A 166 9.69 14.08 -2.10
N LEU A 167 8.55 14.78 -2.09
CA LEU A 167 7.33 14.38 -2.80
C LEU A 167 7.16 15.15 -4.11
N THR A 168 8.18 15.90 -4.54
CA THR A 168 8.14 16.61 -5.83
C THR A 168 7.86 15.62 -6.96
N GLY A 169 6.79 15.87 -7.74
CA GLY A 169 6.35 14.98 -8.82
C GLY A 169 5.58 13.73 -8.36
N ILE A 170 5.13 13.70 -7.10
CA ILE A 170 4.22 12.70 -6.55
C ILE A 170 2.85 13.33 -6.34
N ASP A 171 1.84 12.74 -6.96
CA ASP A 171 0.49 13.28 -7.00
C ASP A 171 -0.36 12.83 -5.81
N TRP A 172 -0.09 11.64 -5.26
CA TRP A 172 -0.91 11.04 -4.21
C TRP A 172 -0.12 10.27 -3.16
N ALA A 173 -0.51 10.43 -1.90
CA ALA A 173 0.02 9.69 -0.76
C ALA A 173 -1.12 8.96 -0.03
N ILE A 174 -1.09 7.64 -0.08
CA ILE A 174 -1.97 6.76 0.69
C ILE A 174 -1.22 6.37 1.97
N VAL A 175 -1.79 6.65 3.14
CA VAL A 175 -1.09 6.48 4.41
C VAL A 175 -1.86 5.55 5.34
N GLY A 176 -1.20 4.49 5.81
CA GLY A 176 -1.85 3.50 6.66
C GLY A 176 -0.92 2.63 7.50
N GLY A 177 -1.42 2.20 8.67
CA GLY A 177 -0.71 1.28 9.55
C GLY A 177 -0.97 -0.20 9.21
N GLU A 178 -0.23 -1.08 9.88
CA GLU A 178 -0.32 -2.53 9.67
C GLU A 178 -1.60 -3.13 10.29
N SER A 179 -2.22 -4.10 9.60
CA SER A 179 -3.45 -4.75 10.07
C SER A 179 -3.39 -6.26 9.88
N GLY A 180 -4.09 -6.99 10.75
CA GLY A 180 -4.15 -8.45 10.73
C GLY A 180 -3.33 -9.12 11.83
N PRO A 181 -3.27 -10.47 11.84
CA PRO A 181 -2.46 -11.21 12.81
C PRO A 181 -1.00 -10.76 12.77
N GLY A 182 -0.42 -10.51 13.95
CA GLY A 182 0.97 -10.06 14.06
C GLY A 182 1.21 -8.57 13.76
N SER A 183 0.16 -7.78 13.51
CA SER A 183 0.27 -6.35 13.20
C SER A 183 1.11 -5.58 14.21
N ARG A 184 2.02 -4.75 13.70
CA ARG A 184 2.86 -3.85 14.49
C ARG A 184 2.14 -2.52 14.73
N PRO A 185 2.26 -1.94 15.94
CA PRO A 185 1.75 -0.60 16.21
C PRO A 185 2.53 0.46 15.43
N SER A 186 1.82 1.48 14.95
CA SER A 186 2.42 2.68 14.35
C SER A 186 2.32 3.86 15.31
N HIS A 187 3.32 4.74 15.33
CA HIS A 187 3.25 5.94 16.14
C HIS A 187 2.30 6.97 15.49
N PRO A 188 1.30 7.53 16.20
CA PRO A 188 0.33 8.47 15.63
C PRO A 188 0.94 9.69 14.93
N ASP A 189 2.03 10.23 15.47
CA ASP A 189 2.73 11.37 14.85
C ASP A 189 3.33 11.07 13.47
N TRP A 190 3.58 9.80 13.10
CA TRP A 190 4.07 9.48 11.76
C TRP A 190 3.03 9.88 10.69
N PHE A 191 1.75 9.55 10.94
CA PHE A 191 0.64 9.92 10.07
C PHE A 191 0.45 11.44 10.00
N ARG A 192 0.50 12.12 11.15
CA ARG A 192 0.37 13.59 11.22
C ARG A 192 1.50 14.31 10.48
N LYS A 193 2.72 13.81 10.59
CA LYS A 193 3.88 14.39 9.89
C LYS A 193 3.77 14.19 8.39
N LEU A 194 3.41 12.99 7.92
CA LEU A 194 3.18 12.74 6.49
C LEU A 194 2.06 13.63 5.93
N ARG A 195 0.96 13.81 6.67
CA ARG A 195 -0.10 14.76 6.30
C ARG A 195 0.47 16.17 6.05
N LYS A 196 1.25 16.69 6.99
CA LYS A 196 1.87 18.02 6.88
C LYS A 196 2.90 18.09 5.73
N LEU A 197 3.62 17.01 5.46
CA LEU A 197 4.56 16.93 4.34
C LEU A 197 3.83 16.97 2.99
N CYS A 198 2.71 16.27 2.88
CA CYS A 198 1.87 16.27 1.68
C CYS A 198 1.26 17.66 1.44
N GLU A 199 0.71 18.28 2.49
CA GLU A 199 0.18 19.66 2.43
C GLU A 199 1.26 20.68 2.01
N LYS A 200 2.48 20.54 2.52
CA LYS A 200 3.60 21.44 2.17
C LYS A 200 4.09 21.26 0.73
N GLN A 201 3.95 20.07 0.15
CA GLN A 201 4.49 19.70 -1.16
C GLN A 201 3.42 19.51 -2.23
N ASP A 202 2.18 19.93 -1.94
CA ASP A 202 1.04 19.85 -2.86
C ASP A 202 0.74 18.43 -3.37
N THR A 203 0.88 17.44 -2.48
CA THR A 203 0.53 16.04 -2.76
C THR A 203 -0.84 15.72 -2.14
N ALA A 204 -1.75 15.11 -2.91
CA ALA A 204 -3.04 14.70 -2.38
C ALA A 204 -2.84 13.67 -1.24
N PHE A 205 -3.45 13.91 -0.09
CA PHE A 205 -3.30 13.07 1.10
C PHE A 205 -4.55 12.23 1.38
N PHE A 206 -4.37 10.91 1.37
CA PHE A 206 -5.40 9.94 1.74
C PHE A 206 -4.98 9.17 2.99
N PHE A 207 -5.64 9.44 4.12
CA PHE A 207 -5.47 8.65 5.32
C PHE A 207 -6.36 7.42 5.25
N LYS A 208 -5.74 6.26 5.00
CA LYS A 208 -6.48 5.02 4.88
C LYS A 208 -6.97 4.53 6.24
N GLN A 209 -6.08 4.42 7.23
CA GLN A 209 -6.40 3.93 8.59
C GLN A 209 -5.15 3.88 9.48
N TYR A 210 -5.34 3.73 10.79
CA TYR A 210 -4.22 3.41 11.70
C TYR A 210 -3.75 1.95 11.66
N GLY A 211 -4.52 1.03 11.06
CA GLY A 211 -4.26 -0.41 11.13
C GLY A 211 -5.02 -1.08 12.28
N ASP A 212 -4.42 -2.04 12.98
CA ASP A 212 -5.07 -2.69 14.14
C ASP A 212 -4.90 -1.92 15.47
N TYR A 213 -3.95 -0.98 15.51
CA TYR A 213 -3.64 -0.16 16.66
C TYR A 213 -4.06 1.29 16.40
N ALA A 214 -4.59 1.97 17.41
CA ALA A 214 -4.94 3.40 17.34
C ALA A 214 -4.52 4.10 18.63
N PRO A 215 -4.47 5.46 18.66
CA PRO A 215 -4.30 6.21 19.91
C PRO A 215 -5.25 5.70 21.00
N ALA A 216 -4.71 5.40 22.18
CA ALA A 216 -5.51 4.87 23.28
C ALA A 216 -6.52 5.94 23.77
N PRO A 217 -7.84 5.65 23.78
CA PRO A 217 -8.82 6.54 24.38
C PRO A 217 -8.55 6.78 25.87
N GLU A 218 -9.02 7.90 26.40
CA GLU A 218 -9.00 8.18 27.82
C GLU A 218 -9.69 7.05 28.61
N GLY A 219 -9.13 6.69 29.77
CA GLY A 219 -9.63 5.57 30.58
C GLY A 219 -9.27 4.17 30.08
N THR A 220 -8.50 4.04 28.99
CA THR A 220 -7.98 2.73 28.57
C THR A 220 -7.15 2.09 29.68
N ALA A 221 -7.53 0.87 30.08
CA ALA A 221 -6.82 0.13 31.12
C ALA A 221 -5.32 -0.01 30.79
N GLU A 222 -4.43 0.32 31.73
CA GLU A 222 -2.98 0.37 31.53
C GLU A 222 -2.42 -0.96 30.96
N LYS A 223 -2.95 -2.10 31.41
CA LYS A 223 -2.59 -3.44 30.91
C LYS A 223 -2.89 -3.69 29.43
N LYS A 224 -3.66 -2.83 28.77
CA LYS A 224 -3.96 -2.88 27.33
C LYS A 224 -3.11 -1.90 26.51
N ILE A 225 -2.50 -0.92 27.16
CA ILE A 225 -1.70 0.11 26.49
C ILE A 225 -0.38 -0.51 26.01
N VAL A 226 -0.01 -0.15 24.78
CA VAL A 226 1.32 -0.31 24.22
C VAL A 226 1.92 1.08 24.10
N LYS A 227 3.07 1.30 24.73
CA LYS A 227 3.83 2.55 24.57
C LYS A 227 4.81 2.37 23.42
N ILE A 228 4.75 3.27 22.45
CA ILE A 228 5.62 3.25 21.27
C ILE A 228 6.42 4.54 21.20
N GLY A 229 7.74 4.44 21.04
CA GLY A 229 8.62 5.57 20.83
C GLY A 229 8.56 6.10 19.39
N ARG A 230 9.10 7.30 19.16
CA ARG A 230 9.09 7.94 17.83
C ARG A 230 9.80 7.14 16.74
N GLN A 231 10.73 6.25 17.11
CA GLN A 231 11.45 5.39 16.17
C GLN A 231 10.79 4.02 15.99
N GLY A 232 9.64 3.79 16.62
CA GLY A 232 8.88 2.53 16.51
C GLY A 232 9.22 1.52 17.59
N ASP A 233 10.13 1.86 18.49
CA ASP A 233 10.55 1.03 19.61
C ASP A 233 9.42 0.88 20.63
N ILE A 234 8.95 -0.36 20.81
CA ILE A 234 7.94 -0.72 21.80
C ILE A 234 8.60 -0.72 23.19
N ARG A 235 8.02 0.02 24.13
CA ARG A 235 8.52 0.05 25.51
C ARG A 235 8.10 -1.20 26.27
N ASP A 236 9.02 -1.73 27.05
CA ASP A 236 8.72 -2.75 28.04
C ASP A 236 7.71 -2.21 29.08
N ARG A 237 6.78 -3.04 29.54
CA ARG A 237 5.78 -2.63 30.54
C ARG A 237 6.40 -2.31 31.90
N SER A 238 7.54 -2.93 32.22
CA SER A 238 8.34 -2.63 33.41
C SER A 238 9.09 -1.31 33.29
N ASP A 239 9.23 -0.74 32.08
CA ASP A 239 9.84 0.56 31.88
C ASP A 239 8.90 1.67 32.35
N LYS A 240 9.14 2.12 33.58
CA LYS A 240 8.40 3.20 34.23
C LYS A 240 8.93 4.59 33.88
N LYS A 241 9.98 4.73 33.06
CA LYS A 241 10.54 6.05 32.73
C LYS A 241 9.62 6.78 31.75
N PRO A 242 8.94 7.87 32.16
CA PRO A 242 8.05 8.58 31.26
C PRO A 242 8.88 9.33 30.21
N ARG A 243 8.50 9.20 28.94
CA ARG A 243 9.07 9.96 27.83
C ARG A 243 7.94 10.74 27.17
N LYS A 244 8.08 12.06 27.09
CA LYS A 244 7.06 12.95 26.50
C LYS A 244 6.79 12.65 25.02
N THR A 245 7.72 11.98 24.36
CA THR A 245 7.66 11.65 22.94
C THR A 245 7.04 10.30 22.64
N ASP A 246 6.76 9.49 23.66
CA ASP A 246 6.13 8.19 23.45
C ASP A 246 4.61 8.37 23.29
N ALA A 247 4.02 7.59 22.39
CA ALA A 247 2.57 7.52 22.24
C ALA A 247 2.01 6.30 22.97
N ALA A 248 0.83 6.46 23.57
CA ALA A 248 0.01 5.37 24.07
C ALA A 248 -0.95 4.91 22.97
N VAL A 249 -0.80 3.67 22.52
CA VAL A 249 -1.69 3.04 21.54
C VAL A 249 -2.30 1.77 22.11
N VAL A 250 -3.44 1.36 21.56
CA VAL A 250 -4.13 0.14 21.97
C VAL A 250 -4.59 -0.63 20.74
N ARG A 251 -4.52 -1.95 20.82
CA ARG A 251 -5.02 -2.82 19.75
C ARG A 251 -6.55 -2.85 19.81
N MET A 252 -7.20 -2.33 18.79
CA MET A 252 -8.67 -2.29 18.66
C MET A 252 -9.18 -3.12 17.47
N GLY A 253 -8.28 -3.48 16.56
CA GLY A 253 -8.60 -4.13 15.28
C GLY A 253 -9.01 -3.12 14.21
N LYS A 254 -8.68 -3.44 12.94
CA LYS A 254 -8.92 -2.59 11.76
C LYS A 254 -10.22 -1.77 11.80
N GLY A 255 -11.36 -2.44 12.00
CA GLY A 255 -12.68 -1.79 11.96
C GLY A 255 -12.90 -0.73 13.05
N ASN A 256 -12.33 -0.92 14.24
CA ASN A 256 -12.50 0.00 15.37
C ASN A 256 -11.42 1.08 15.42
N ALA A 257 -10.22 0.79 14.92
CA ALA A 257 -9.14 1.77 14.83
C ALA A 257 -9.51 2.94 13.90
N GLY A 258 -10.36 2.68 12.90
CA GLY A 258 -11.04 3.70 12.11
C GLY A 258 -10.16 4.41 11.08
N ARG A 259 -10.79 5.37 10.39
CA ARG A 259 -10.22 6.16 9.29
C ARG A 259 -10.15 7.66 9.61
N THR A 260 -10.22 8.03 10.87
CA THR A 260 -10.17 9.43 11.29
C THR A 260 -8.80 9.75 11.87
N LEU A 261 -8.13 10.75 11.28
CA LEU A 261 -6.89 11.31 11.79
C LEU A 261 -7.22 12.66 12.41
N ASP A 262 -7.00 12.79 13.72
CA ASP A 262 -7.35 13.96 14.52
C ASP A 262 -8.83 14.40 14.39
N GLY A 263 -9.74 13.40 14.35
CA GLY A 263 -11.19 13.62 14.35
C GLY A 263 -11.82 13.86 12.97
N GLN A 264 -11.04 13.85 11.89
CA GLN A 264 -11.51 14.09 10.53
C GLN A 264 -11.06 12.98 9.56
N THR A 265 -11.83 12.72 8.50
CA THR A 265 -11.41 11.85 7.38
C THR A 265 -10.61 12.65 6.35
N TRP A 266 -9.60 12.00 5.78
CA TRP A 266 -8.74 12.59 4.77
C TRP A 266 -8.78 11.71 3.53
N ASP A 267 -9.60 12.08 2.56
CA ASP A 267 -9.93 11.25 1.39
C ASP A 267 -9.56 11.95 0.07
N ALA A 268 -8.51 12.79 0.06
CA ALA A 268 -8.10 13.49 -1.15
C ALA A 268 -7.57 12.52 -2.21
N TYR A 269 -7.86 12.81 -3.48
CA TYR A 269 -7.36 12.14 -4.66
C TYR A 269 -6.68 13.17 -5.58
N PRO A 270 -5.75 12.75 -6.45
CA PRO A 270 -5.25 13.61 -7.52
C PRO A 270 -6.40 14.15 -8.35
N GLU A 271 -6.28 15.41 -8.77
CA GLU A 271 -7.11 15.92 -9.86
C GLU A 271 -6.71 15.13 -11.11
N VAL A 272 -7.68 14.45 -11.73
CA VAL A 272 -7.42 13.72 -12.98
C VAL A 272 -7.13 14.79 -14.02
N VAL A 273 -5.88 14.88 -14.47
CA VAL A 273 -5.52 15.77 -15.58
C VAL A 273 -6.22 15.20 -16.82
N THR A 274 -7.32 15.83 -17.19
CA THR A 274 -8.08 15.55 -18.42
C THR A 274 -7.36 16.07 -19.64
#